data_AF-A0A0A8VGT1-F1
#
_entry.id   AF-A0A0A8VGT1-F1
#
_cell.length_a   1.000
_cell.length_b   1.000
_cell.length_c   1.000
_cell.angle_alpha   90.00
_cell.angle_beta   90.00
_cell.angle_gamma   90.00
#
_symmetry.space_group_name_H-M   'P 1'
#
loop_
_entity.id
_entity.type
_entity.pdbx_description
1 polymer ?
#
loop_
_entity_poly.entity_id
_entity_poly.type
_entity_poly.pdbx_seq_one_letter_code
_entity_poly.pdbx_strand_id
1 'polypeptide(L)'
;MMNAKAKRDIALKTKALNYANNAKNVAKTCRHFSISRQTYYTWKKAYECYGEQGLINHKPCPENPTRRVAKHIEEQIIYLRTTYHFGPQRISWYLLRFHNIKVSRSGCYYVLLRNRLNQLPQNQRQRSKPLFKRHEKQVPGHHVQVDVNFLFFNSLNGQRIKRFQYTAIDDATRIRALKIYGRHNQANAIDFIDYVVNKFPFRIKTIRTDNSHEFQAKFNW
;
A
#
# COMPACT_ATOMS: atom_id res chain seq x y z
N MET A 1 35.56 -1.28 6.83
CA MET A 1 35.00 -1.18 8.21
C MET A 1 34.14 -2.40 8.52
N MET A 2 34.32 -3.00 9.69
CA MET A 2 33.63 -4.22 10.11
C MET A 2 32.17 -3.90 10.53
N ASN A 3 31.20 -4.70 10.06
CA ASN A 3 29.78 -4.53 10.40
C ASN A 3 29.56 -4.66 11.92
N ALA A 4 28.68 -3.85 12.52
CA ALA A 4 28.35 -3.89 13.95
C ALA A 4 27.94 -5.30 14.43
N LYS A 5 27.25 -6.07 13.59
CA LYS A 5 26.91 -7.47 13.89
C LYS A 5 28.15 -8.36 14.01
N ALA A 6 29.11 -8.20 13.10
CA ALA A 6 30.36 -8.96 13.11
C ALA A 6 31.21 -8.63 14.36
N LYS A 7 31.26 -7.37 14.77
CA LYS A 7 31.92 -6.96 16.03
C LYS A 7 31.28 -7.62 17.26
N ARG A 8 29.94 -7.69 17.29
CA ARG A 8 29.19 -8.32 18.38
C ARG A 8 29.43 -9.84 18.44
N ASP A 9 29.46 -10.49 17.26
CA ASP A 9 29.75 -11.92 17.14
C ASP A 9 31.16 -12.24 17.68
N ILE A 10 32.17 -11.44 17.30
CA ILE A 10 33.54 -11.59 17.80
C ILE A 10 33.59 -11.41 19.31
N ALA A 11 33.07 -10.29 19.83
CA ALA A 11 33.14 -9.99 21.25
C ALA A 11 32.53 -11.09 22.13
N LEU A 12 31.36 -11.62 21.74
CA LEU A 12 30.69 -12.69 22.48
C LEU A 12 31.49 -13.99 22.44
N LYS A 13 31.96 -14.39 21.26
CA LYS A 13 32.67 -15.67 21.07
C LYS A 13 34.06 -15.64 21.70
N THR A 14 34.79 -14.53 21.58
CA THR A 14 36.08 -14.33 22.27
C THR A 14 35.91 -14.37 23.79
N LYS A 15 34.84 -13.75 24.33
CA LYS A 15 34.54 -13.83 25.77
C LYS A 15 34.31 -15.27 26.24
N ALA A 16 33.58 -16.08 25.46
CA ALA A 16 33.35 -17.48 25.78
C ALA A 16 34.64 -18.32 25.73
N LEU A 17 35.50 -18.09 24.73
CA LEU A 17 36.80 -18.77 24.61
C LEU A 17 37.74 -18.41 25.77
N ASN A 18 37.85 -17.12 26.10
CA ASN A 18 38.70 -16.65 27.21
C ASN A 18 38.21 -17.18 28.56
N TYR A 19 36.89 -17.23 28.78
CA TYR A 19 36.33 -17.80 30.00
C TYR A 19 36.67 -19.29 30.15
N ALA A 20 36.65 -20.07 29.06
CA ALA A 20 37.05 -21.47 29.09
C ALA A 20 38.53 -21.66 29.42
N ASN A 21 39.41 -20.80 28.87
CA ASN A 21 40.85 -20.83 29.16
C ASN A 21 41.11 -20.54 30.64
N ASN A 22 40.43 -19.56 31.22
CA ASN A 22 40.59 -19.20 32.64
C ASN A 22 39.99 -20.24 33.59
N ALA A 23 38.81 -20.78 33.27
CA ALA A 23 38.11 -21.75 34.13
C ALA A 23 38.68 -23.18 34.02
N LYS A 24 39.53 -23.47 33.03
CA LYS A 24 40.02 -24.81 32.65
C LYS A 24 38.92 -25.88 32.53
N ASN A 25 37.65 -25.47 32.35
CA ASN A 25 36.50 -26.35 32.30
C ASN A 25 35.50 -25.90 31.22
N VAL A 26 35.53 -26.61 30.09
CA VAL A 26 34.68 -26.32 28.93
C VAL A 26 33.20 -26.58 29.24
N ALA A 27 32.86 -27.61 30.03
CA ALA A 27 31.47 -27.94 30.36
C ALA A 27 30.81 -26.87 31.24
N LYS A 28 31.54 -26.32 32.21
CA LYS A 28 31.08 -25.18 33.03
C LYS A 28 30.89 -23.93 32.16
N THR A 29 31.81 -23.68 31.24
CA THR A 29 31.73 -22.55 30.31
C THR A 29 30.51 -22.66 29.38
N CYS A 30 30.27 -23.83 28.79
CA CYS A 30 29.12 -24.07 27.93
C CYS A 30 27.78 -23.82 28.65
N ARG A 31 27.68 -24.23 29.93
CA ARG A 31 26.51 -23.95 30.78
C ARG A 31 26.36 -22.45 31.08
N HIS A 32 27.46 -21.75 31.36
CA HIS A 32 27.44 -20.32 31.69
C HIS A 32 27.01 -19.45 30.49
N PHE A 33 27.43 -19.81 29.27
CA PHE A 33 27.08 -19.07 28.05
C PHE A 33 25.87 -19.66 27.31
N SER A 34 25.20 -20.69 27.85
CA SER A 34 24.07 -21.38 27.22
C SER A 34 24.36 -21.84 25.78
N ILE A 35 25.55 -22.41 25.56
CA ILE A 35 25.99 -22.95 24.26
C ILE A 35 26.22 -24.46 24.34
N SER A 36 26.06 -25.15 23.21
CA SER A 36 26.45 -26.56 23.12
C SER A 36 27.98 -26.70 23.10
N ARG A 37 28.50 -27.85 23.58
CA ARG A 37 29.93 -28.17 23.48
C ARG A 37 30.41 -28.19 22.02
N GLN A 38 29.56 -28.67 21.10
CA GLN A 38 29.86 -28.70 19.67
C GLN A 38 30.07 -27.28 19.11
N THR A 39 29.19 -26.34 19.49
CA THR A 39 29.31 -24.92 19.12
C THR A 39 30.62 -24.33 19.64
N TYR A 40 30.97 -24.61 20.89
CA TYR A 40 32.23 -24.16 21.48
C TYR A 40 33.45 -24.65 20.69
N TYR A 41 33.55 -25.95 20.41
CA TYR A 41 34.69 -26.51 19.67
C TYR A 41 34.74 -26.01 18.22
N THR A 42 33.58 -25.75 17.61
CA THR A 42 33.51 -25.11 16.29
C THR A 42 34.13 -23.71 16.32
N TRP A 43 33.80 -22.90 17.33
CA TRP A 43 34.39 -21.57 17.49
C TRP A 43 35.87 -21.62 17.84
N LYS A 44 36.29 -22.54 18.71
CA LYS A 44 37.70 -22.73 19.07
C LYS A 44 38.54 -23.06 17.83
N LYS A 45 38.10 -24.05 17.04
CA LYS A 45 38.78 -24.43 15.79
C LYS A 45 38.81 -23.26 14.79
N ALA A 46 37.71 -22.53 14.64
CA ALA A 46 37.67 -21.37 13.75
C ALA A 46 38.63 -20.25 14.19
N TYR A 47 38.76 -20.03 15.51
CA TYR A 47 39.69 -19.06 16.08
C TYR A 47 41.15 -19.51 15.90
N GLU A 48 41.45 -20.79 16.10
CA GLU A 48 42.80 -21.34 15.88
C GLU A 48 43.23 -21.25 14.41
N CYS A 49 42.31 -21.47 13.46
CA CYS A 49 42.61 -21.41 12.03
C CYS A 49 42.66 -19.98 11.47
N TYR A 50 41.78 -19.08 11.92
CA TYR A 50 41.54 -17.79 11.27
C TYR A 50 41.51 -16.59 12.23
N GLY A 51 41.89 -16.79 13.50
CA GLY A 51 41.83 -15.75 14.52
C GLY A 51 40.42 -15.20 14.76
N GLU A 52 40.33 -13.92 15.13
CA GLU A 52 39.04 -13.26 15.37
C GLU A 52 38.13 -13.24 14.13
N GLN A 53 38.70 -13.25 12.91
CA GLN A 53 37.92 -13.25 11.68
C GLN A 53 37.10 -14.55 11.53
N GLY A 54 37.62 -15.68 12.01
CA GLY A 54 36.92 -16.96 12.03
C GLY A 54 35.70 -16.99 12.95
N LEU A 55 35.60 -16.04 13.88
CA LEU A 55 34.46 -15.93 14.80
C LEU A 55 33.27 -15.18 14.19
N ILE A 56 33.41 -14.59 13.01
CA ILE A 56 32.29 -13.93 12.34
C ILE A 56 31.31 -15.01 11.85
N ASN A 57 30.02 -14.88 12.15
CA ASN A 57 29.04 -15.81 11.60
C ASN A 57 28.98 -15.67 10.08
N HIS A 58 29.06 -16.81 9.39
CA HIS A 58 28.71 -16.85 7.97
C HIS A 58 27.24 -16.47 7.78
N LYS A 59 26.94 -15.79 6.67
CA LYS A 59 25.54 -15.52 6.31
C LYS A 59 24.82 -16.86 6.13
N PRO A 60 23.64 -17.06 6.74
CA PRO A 60 22.86 -18.27 6.50
C PRO A 60 22.46 -18.31 5.02
N CYS A 61 22.90 -19.38 4.34
CA CYS A 61 22.68 -19.73 2.94
C CYS A 61 23.51 -18.93 1.89
N PRO A 62 24.21 -19.62 0.97
CA PRO A 62 24.67 -18.98 -0.27
C PRO A 62 23.44 -18.52 -1.06
N GLU A 63 23.46 -17.29 -1.56
CA GLU A 63 22.45 -16.80 -2.50
C GLU A 63 22.46 -17.73 -3.72
N ASN A 64 21.54 -18.69 -3.80
CA ASN A 64 21.59 -19.74 -4.83
C ASN A 64 21.57 -19.11 -6.24
N PRO A 65 22.71 -19.03 -6.95
CA PRO A 65 22.81 -18.25 -8.17
C PRO A 65 21.94 -18.84 -9.29
N THR A 66 21.68 -20.15 -9.26
CA THR A 66 20.89 -20.86 -10.26
C THR A 66 19.41 -20.49 -10.22
N ARG A 67 18.92 -20.00 -9.08
CA ARG A 67 17.54 -19.51 -8.92
C ARG A 67 17.40 -18.02 -9.22
N ARG A 68 18.50 -17.35 -9.60
CA ARG A 68 18.45 -15.94 -9.99
C ARG A 68 17.94 -15.79 -11.40
N VAL A 69 17.26 -14.66 -11.60
CA VAL A 69 16.95 -14.16 -12.94
C VAL A 69 18.28 -13.94 -13.67
N ALA A 70 18.38 -14.42 -14.91
CA ALA A 70 19.59 -14.27 -15.71
C ALA A 70 19.98 -12.79 -15.85
N LYS A 71 21.28 -12.51 -15.89
CA LYS A 71 21.82 -11.13 -15.85
C LYS A 71 21.22 -10.22 -16.94
N HIS A 72 21.11 -10.71 -18.17
CA HIS A 72 20.52 -9.95 -19.27
C HIS A 72 19.05 -9.56 -19.02
N ILE A 73 18.27 -10.43 -18.35
CA ILE A 73 16.87 -10.15 -17.99
C ILE A 73 16.82 -9.13 -16.84
N GLU A 74 17.74 -9.23 -15.88
CA GLU A 74 17.88 -8.24 -14.81
C GLU A 74 18.20 -6.85 -15.34
N GLU A 75 19.10 -6.73 -16.32
CA GLU A 75 19.41 -5.47 -17.00
C GLU A 75 18.16 -4.88 -17.69
N GLN A 76 17.35 -5.71 -18.36
CA GLN A 76 16.07 -5.26 -18.92
C GLN A 76 15.08 -4.80 -17.84
N ILE A 77 14.99 -5.49 -16.71
CA ILE A 77 14.14 -5.09 -15.59
C ILE A 77 14.57 -3.73 -15.03
N ILE A 78 15.89 -3.53 -14.87
CA ILE A 78 16.47 -2.27 -14.40
C ILE A 78 16.15 -1.16 -15.40
N TYR A 79 16.38 -1.39 -16.70
CA TYR A 79 16.06 -0.43 -17.77
C TYR A 79 14.57 -0.02 -17.75
N LEU A 80 13.65 -0.98 -17.70
CA LEU A 80 12.21 -0.69 -17.66
C LEU A 80 11.81 0.11 -16.41
N ARG A 81 12.51 -0.11 -15.30
CA ARG A 81 12.29 0.63 -14.06
C ARG A 81 12.84 2.06 -14.13
N THR A 82 14.04 2.25 -14.65
CA THR A 82 14.70 3.55 -14.68
C THR A 82 14.14 4.45 -15.78
N THR A 83 13.84 3.90 -16.97
CA THR A 83 13.35 4.67 -18.12
C THR A 83 11.85 4.95 -18.06
N TYR A 84 11.03 3.96 -17.70
CA TYR A 84 9.57 4.07 -17.77
C TYR A 84 8.87 4.02 -16.40
N HIS A 85 9.63 3.85 -15.31
CA HIS A 85 9.10 3.81 -13.95
C HIS A 85 8.06 2.71 -13.73
N PHE A 86 8.16 1.60 -14.47
CA PHE A 86 7.22 0.51 -14.32
C PHE A 86 7.34 -0.16 -12.94
N GLY A 87 6.20 -0.58 -12.41
CA GLY A 87 6.14 -1.44 -11.23
C GLY A 87 6.45 -2.91 -11.60
N PRO A 88 6.80 -3.76 -10.63
CA PRO A 88 7.17 -5.16 -10.86
C PRO A 88 6.17 -5.96 -11.71
N GLN A 89 4.86 -5.71 -11.52
CA GLN A 89 3.79 -6.36 -12.29
C GLN A 89 3.83 -5.94 -13.76
N ARG A 90 3.93 -4.63 -14.02
CA ARG A 90 3.95 -4.09 -15.37
C ARG A 90 5.22 -4.49 -16.11
N ILE A 91 6.36 -4.57 -15.43
CA ILE A 91 7.62 -5.10 -15.97
C ILE A 91 7.44 -6.56 -16.39
N SER A 92 6.90 -7.41 -15.51
CA SER A 92 6.63 -8.83 -15.81
C SER A 92 5.76 -8.98 -17.07
N TRP A 93 4.67 -8.21 -17.18
CA TRP A 93 3.80 -8.22 -18.36
C TRP A 93 4.49 -7.69 -19.62
N TYR A 94 5.30 -6.64 -19.49
CA TYR A 94 6.02 -6.06 -20.62
C TYR A 94 7.03 -7.06 -21.20
N LEU A 95 7.82 -7.69 -20.33
CA LEU A 95 8.79 -8.71 -20.73
C LEU A 95 8.13 -9.91 -21.40
N LEU A 96 7.00 -10.37 -20.87
CA LEU A 96 6.24 -11.46 -21.47
C LEU A 96 5.70 -11.07 -22.85
N ARG A 97 5.10 -9.87 -22.96
CA ARG A 97 4.40 -9.43 -24.18
C ARG A 97 5.34 -9.05 -25.33
N PHE A 98 6.42 -8.34 -25.04
CA PHE A 98 7.28 -7.74 -26.07
C PHE A 98 8.61 -8.46 -26.27
N HIS A 99 9.05 -9.23 -25.27
CA HIS A 99 10.33 -9.94 -25.32
C HIS A 99 10.18 -11.46 -25.18
N ASN A 100 8.94 -11.97 -25.01
CA ASN A 100 8.65 -13.39 -24.76
C ASN A 100 9.43 -13.97 -23.56
N ILE A 101 9.74 -13.14 -22.57
CA ILE A 101 10.50 -13.51 -21.38
C ILE A 101 9.55 -13.64 -20.18
N LYS A 102 9.43 -14.86 -19.64
CA LYS A 102 8.57 -15.14 -18.48
C LYS A 102 9.33 -14.93 -17.16
N VAL A 103 9.02 -13.83 -16.48
CA VAL A 103 9.50 -13.56 -15.11
C VAL A 103 8.31 -13.27 -14.20
N SER A 104 8.31 -13.87 -13.01
CA SER A 104 7.25 -13.61 -12.03
C SER A 104 7.33 -12.19 -11.47
N ARG A 105 6.20 -11.62 -11.05
CA ARG A 105 6.15 -10.34 -10.33
C ARG A 105 7.15 -10.29 -9.18
N SER A 106 7.22 -11.36 -8.37
CA SER A 106 8.15 -11.47 -7.25
C SER A 106 9.60 -11.50 -7.71
N GLY A 107 9.90 -12.19 -8.82
CA GLY A 107 11.20 -12.16 -9.48
C GLY A 107 11.61 -10.73 -9.82
N CYS A 108 10.75 -9.98 -10.52
CA CYS A 108 10.95 -8.57 -10.81
C CYS A 108 11.07 -7.69 -9.56
N TYR A 109 10.38 -8.02 -8.46
CA TYR A 109 10.49 -7.27 -7.20
C TYR A 109 11.87 -7.48 -6.55
N TYR A 110 12.32 -8.72 -6.39
CA TYR A 110 13.64 -9.02 -5.82
C TYR A 110 14.77 -8.55 -6.73
N VAL A 111 14.57 -8.63 -8.05
CA VAL A 111 14.95 -7.61 -9.06
C VAL A 111 15.46 -6.27 -8.55
N LEU A 112 14.46 -5.42 -8.31
CA LEU A 112 14.63 -4.04 -7.94
C LEU A 112 15.15 -3.89 -6.52
N LEU A 113 14.75 -4.78 -5.60
CA LEU A 113 15.16 -4.71 -4.20
C LEU A 113 16.69 -4.82 -4.04
N ARG A 114 17.33 -5.80 -4.69
CA ARG A 114 18.79 -5.96 -4.61
C ARG A 114 19.55 -4.81 -5.27
N ASN A 115 18.95 -4.18 -6.28
CA ASN A 115 19.50 -3.02 -6.98
C ASN A 115 19.09 -1.68 -6.35
N ARG A 116 18.41 -1.68 -5.19
CA ARG A 116 17.91 -0.47 -4.50
C ARG A 116 16.97 0.41 -5.34
N LEU A 117 16.21 -0.20 -6.26
CA LEU A 117 15.24 0.44 -7.15
C LEU A 117 13.78 0.11 -6.78
N ASN A 118 13.54 -0.45 -5.58
CA ASN A 118 12.22 -0.85 -5.10
C ASN A 118 11.26 0.34 -4.87
N GLN A 119 11.80 1.53 -4.64
CA GLN A 119 11.03 2.78 -4.52
C GLN A 119 11.10 3.58 -5.83
N LEU A 120 10.05 4.34 -6.14
CA LEU A 120 10.07 5.29 -7.24
C LEU A 120 10.62 6.63 -6.73
N PRO A 121 11.29 7.43 -7.57
CA PRO A 121 11.74 8.76 -7.17
C PRO A 121 10.54 9.62 -6.75
N GLN A 122 10.68 10.37 -5.67
CA GLN A 122 9.59 11.12 -5.03
C GLN A 122 9.03 12.25 -5.91
N ASN A 123 9.86 12.81 -6.81
CA ASN A 123 9.53 13.94 -7.67
C ASN A 123 9.06 13.51 -9.07
N GLN A 124 8.24 12.47 -9.18
CA GLN A 124 7.69 12.12 -10.49
C GLN A 124 6.72 13.21 -10.96
N ARG A 125 6.88 13.65 -12.21
CA ARG A 125 5.89 14.49 -12.87
C ARG A 125 4.57 13.70 -12.91
N GLN A 126 3.61 14.09 -12.08
CA GLN A 126 2.26 13.56 -12.22
C GLN A 126 1.79 13.93 -13.63
N ARG A 127 1.25 12.94 -14.37
CA ARG A 127 0.60 13.23 -15.64
C ARG A 127 -0.39 14.36 -15.38
N SER A 128 -0.27 15.46 -16.12
CA SER A 128 -1.26 16.53 -16.03
C SER A 128 -2.62 15.88 -16.20
N LYS A 129 -3.44 15.91 -15.13
CA LYS A 129 -4.83 15.49 -15.28
C LYS A 129 -5.39 16.39 -16.38
N PRO A 130 -6.10 15.83 -17.38
CA PRO A 130 -6.76 16.68 -18.36
C PRO A 130 -7.55 17.74 -17.59
N LEU A 131 -7.46 19.00 -18.06
CA LEU A 131 -8.22 20.10 -17.48
C LEU A 131 -9.66 19.63 -17.28
N PHE A 132 -10.17 19.82 -16.06
CA PHE A 132 -11.49 19.35 -15.67
C PHE A 132 -12.53 19.80 -16.70
N LYS A 133 -13.05 18.86 -17.50
CA LYS A 133 -14.15 19.14 -18.43
C LYS A 133 -15.45 19.07 -17.64
N ARG A 134 -16.06 20.22 -17.40
CA ARG A 134 -17.39 20.29 -16.78
C ARG A 134 -18.39 19.57 -17.67
N HIS A 135 -19.15 18.65 -17.08
CA HIS A 135 -20.37 18.15 -17.67
C HIS A 135 -21.43 19.24 -17.45
N GLU A 136 -22.00 19.75 -18.53
CA GLU A 136 -23.02 20.80 -18.50
C GLU A 136 -23.97 20.54 -19.67
N LYS A 137 -25.26 20.43 -19.37
CA LYS A 137 -26.31 20.37 -20.38
C LYS A 137 -26.73 21.80 -20.72
N GLN A 138 -27.21 22.00 -21.95
CA GLN A 138 -27.69 23.31 -22.39
C GLN A 138 -29.13 23.60 -21.94
N VAL A 139 -29.91 22.55 -21.65
CA VAL A 139 -31.35 22.64 -21.38
C VAL A 139 -31.62 22.43 -19.89
N PRO A 140 -32.25 23.40 -19.18
CA PRO A 140 -32.69 23.23 -17.80
C PRO A 140 -33.57 22.01 -17.61
N GLY A 141 -33.36 21.27 -16.51
CA GLY A 141 -34.15 20.09 -16.17
C GLY A 141 -33.81 18.85 -16.99
N HIS A 142 -32.88 18.92 -17.95
CA HIS A 142 -32.48 17.75 -18.72
C HIS A 142 -31.87 16.68 -17.80
N HIS A 143 -30.93 17.08 -16.94
CA HIS A 143 -30.35 16.23 -15.92
C HIS A 143 -30.31 16.97 -14.58
N VAL A 144 -31.06 16.46 -13.60
CA VAL A 144 -30.94 16.88 -12.21
C VAL A 144 -30.16 15.83 -11.44
N GLN A 145 -29.04 16.21 -10.84
CA GLN A 145 -28.25 15.34 -9.98
C GLN A 145 -28.77 15.42 -8.56
N VAL A 146 -29.03 14.28 -7.95
CA VAL A 146 -29.51 14.17 -6.57
C VAL A 146 -28.49 13.37 -5.78
N ASP A 147 -28.10 13.91 -4.63
CA ASP A 147 -27.09 13.34 -3.74
C ASP A 147 -27.48 13.55 -2.27
N VAL A 148 -27.00 12.66 -1.39
CA VAL A 148 -27.28 12.68 0.04
C VAL A 148 -25.99 12.83 0.84
N ASN A 149 -25.86 13.97 1.53
CA ASN A 149 -24.76 14.24 2.43
C ASN A 149 -25.11 13.93 3.89
N PHE A 150 -24.15 13.33 4.60
CA PHE A 150 -24.30 12.91 5.99
C PHE A 150 -23.79 14.02 6.90
N LEU A 151 -24.72 14.66 7.62
CA LEU A 151 -24.41 15.75 8.54
C LEU A 151 -24.38 15.25 9.97
N PHE A 152 -23.39 15.71 10.73
CA PHE A 152 -23.23 15.40 12.15
C PHE A 152 -23.16 16.69 12.94
N PHE A 153 -24.07 16.84 13.89
CA PHE A 153 -24.16 17.99 14.79
C PHE A 153 -23.99 17.52 16.23
N ASN A 154 -23.62 18.43 17.12
CA ASN A 154 -23.62 18.18 18.56
C ASN A 154 -24.77 18.96 19.19
N SER A 155 -25.58 18.28 20.00
CA SER A 155 -26.58 18.91 20.86
C SER A 155 -25.90 19.75 21.93
N LEU A 156 -26.65 20.67 22.55
CA LEU A 156 -26.21 21.43 23.73
C LEU A 156 -25.74 20.51 24.87
N ASN A 157 -26.33 19.30 24.95
CA ASN A 157 -25.97 18.28 25.95
C ASN A 157 -24.82 17.37 25.50
N GLY A 158 -24.09 17.72 24.43
CA GLY A 158 -22.97 16.93 23.88
C GLY A 158 -23.37 15.70 23.06
N GLN A 159 -24.67 15.41 22.91
CA GLN A 159 -25.13 14.26 22.13
C GLN A 159 -24.93 14.48 20.63
N ARG A 160 -24.33 13.50 19.93
CA ARG A 160 -24.15 13.55 18.47
C ARG A 160 -25.48 13.30 17.75
N ILE A 161 -25.95 14.28 17.00
CA ILE A 161 -27.15 14.24 16.19
C ILE A 161 -26.77 14.00 14.73
N LYS A 162 -27.26 12.91 14.14
CA LYS A 162 -27.12 12.61 12.72
C LYS A 162 -28.30 13.18 11.92
N ARG A 163 -28.02 13.82 10.79
CA ARG A 163 -29.00 14.32 9.82
C ARG A 163 -28.55 14.01 8.40
N PHE A 164 -29.51 14.01 7.48
CA PHE A 164 -29.27 13.66 6.08
C PHE A 164 -29.73 14.83 5.21
N GLN A 165 -28.79 15.44 4.51
CA GLN A 165 -29.06 16.54 3.59
C GLN A 165 -29.21 15.99 2.18
N TYR A 166 -30.42 16.05 1.66
CA TYR A 166 -30.70 15.73 0.28
C TYR A 166 -30.52 17.01 -0.53
N THR A 167 -29.76 16.92 -1.61
CA THR A 167 -29.45 18.05 -2.48
C THR A 167 -29.72 17.66 -3.92
N ALA A 168 -30.51 18.46 -4.62
CA ALA A 168 -30.74 18.34 -6.05
C ALA A 168 -30.09 19.53 -6.75
N ILE A 169 -29.34 19.29 -7.82
CA ILE A 169 -28.66 20.31 -8.61
C ILE A 169 -28.96 20.09 -10.08
N ASP A 170 -29.50 21.09 -10.75
CA ASP A 170 -29.67 21.06 -12.20
C ASP A 170 -28.32 21.29 -12.92
N ASP A 171 -28.04 20.48 -13.95
CA ASP A 171 -26.76 20.50 -14.64
C ASP A 171 -26.57 21.73 -15.55
N ALA A 172 -27.65 22.38 -15.99
CA ALA A 172 -27.61 23.53 -16.90
C ALA A 172 -27.60 24.86 -16.15
N THR A 173 -28.49 25.03 -15.17
CA THR A 173 -28.71 26.29 -14.46
C THR A 173 -27.98 26.39 -13.14
N ARG A 174 -27.52 25.25 -12.60
CA ARG A 174 -26.94 25.14 -11.24
C ARG A 174 -27.86 25.61 -10.12
N ILE A 175 -29.17 25.73 -10.38
CA ILE A 175 -30.17 25.90 -9.32
C ILE A 175 -30.14 24.67 -8.42
N ARG A 176 -30.28 24.90 -7.11
CA ARG A 176 -30.20 23.87 -6.08
C ARG A 176 -31.46 23.87 -5.23
N ALA A 177 -31.97 22.68 -4.97
CA ALA A 177 -32.95 22.42 -3.91
C ALA A 177 -32.28 21.60 -2.82
N LEU A 178 -32.56 21.92 -1.56
CA LEU A 178 -31.90 21.32 -0.41
C LEU A 178 -32.91 21.14 0.72
N LYS A 179 -32.95 19.93 1.28
CA LYS A 179 -33.84 19.60 2.41
C LYS A 179 -33.14 18.63 3.35
N ILE A 180 -33.37 18.80 4.65
CA ILE A 180 -32.72 18.00 5.70
C ILE A 180 -33.75 17.08 6.34
N TYR A 181 -33.38 15.81 6.50
CA TYR A 181 -34.21 14.79 7.10
C TYR A 181 -33.54 14.16 8.33
N GLY A 182 -34.38 13.66 9.25
CA GLY A 182 -33.93 12.92 10.42
C GLY A 182 -33.56 11.46 10.13
N ARG A 183 -34.05 10.89 9.02
CA ARG A 183 -33.84 9.49 8.63
C ARG A 183 -33.35 9.39 7.18
N HIS A 184 -32.60 8.35 6.87
CA HIS A 184 -32.12 8.00 5.53
C HIS A 184 -32.91 6.79 5.06
N ASN A 185 -33.94 7.03 4.25
CA ASN A 185 -34.86 5.99 3.77
C ASN A 185 -35.51 6.44 2.45
N GLN A 186 -36.14 5.49 1.75
CA GLN A 186 -36.78 5.73 0.46
C GLN A 186 -37.96 6.73 0.54
N ALA A 187 -38.72 6.73 1.64
CA ALA A 187 -39.84 7.66 1.81
C ALA A 187 -39.38 9.13 1.81
N ASN A 188 -38.28 9.43 2.49
CA ASN A 188 -37.70 10.78 2.49
C ASN A 188 -37.08 11.14 1.14
N ALA A 189 -36.55 10.15 0.40
CA ALA A 189 -36.05 10.37 -0.95
C ALA A 189 -37.19 10.78 -1.91
N ILE A 190 -38.35 10.09 -1.85
CA ILE A 190 -39.53 10.43 -2.66
C ILE A 190 -40.07 11.81 -2.30
N ASP A 191 -40.31 12.08 -1.01
CA ASP A 191 -40.75 13.42 -0.54
C ASP A 191 -39.77 14.52 -0.94
N PHE A 192 -38.47 14.21 -1.00
CA PHE A 192 -37.48 15.16 -1.48
C PHE A 192 -37.63 15.43 -2.98
N ILE A 193 -37.88 14.41 -3.80
CA ILE A 193 -38.11 14.63 -5.23
C ILE A 193 -39.39 15.42 -5.47
N ASP A 194 -40.47 15.14 -4.75
CA ASP A 194 -41.70 15.94 -4.83
C ASP A 194 -41.41 17.41 -4.50
N TYR A 195 -40.61 17.65 -3.47
CA TYR A 195 -40.14 19.00 -3.12
C TYR A 195 -39.34 19.64 -4.26
N VAL A 196 -38.47 18.90 -4.94
CA VAL A 196 -37.66 19.40 -6.07
C VAL A 196 -38.54 19.73 -7.27
N VAL A 197 -39.46 18.83 -7.65
CA VAL A 197 -40.40 19.02 -8.77
C VAL A 197 -41.27 20.26 -8.55
N ASN A 198 -41.73 20.47 -7.31
CA ASN A 198 -42.54 21.64 -6.96
C ASN A 198 -41.75 22.96 -6.91
N LYS A 199 -40.43 22.91 -6.66
CA LYS A 199 -39.59 24.11 -6.51
C LYS A 199 -38.90 24.55 -7.79
N PHE A 200 -38.59 23.62 -8.69
CA PHE A 200 -37.85 23.94 -9.90
C PHE A 200 -38.77 24.63 -10.93
N PRO A 201 -38.36 25.77 -11.53
CA PRO A 201 -39.20 26.52 -12.46
C PRO A 201 -39.25 25.91 -13.88
N PHE A 202 -38.95 24.62 -14.01
CA PHE A 202 -38.87 23.90 -15.28
C PHE A 202 -39.20 22.43 -15.11
N ARG A 203 -39.56 21.78 -16.22
CA ARG A 203 -39.85 20.35 -16.24
C ARG A 203 -38.57 19.53 -16.11
N ILE A 204 -38.56 18.57 -15.18
CA ILE A 204 -37.46 17.63 -14.98
C ILE A 204 -37.65 16.44 -15.92
N LYS A 205 -36.66 16.16 -16.75
CA LYS A 205 -36.66 15.03 -17.70
C LYS A 205 -35.97 13.79 -17.14
N THR A 206 -34.93 13.97 -16.35
CA THR A 206 -34.16 12.86 -15.80
C THR A 206 -33.53 13.24 -14.48
N ILE A 207 -33.73 12.38 -13.49
CA ILE A 207 -33.06 12.44 -12.19
C ILE A 207 -31.90 11.43 -12.23
N ARG A 208 -30.71 11.89 -11.83
CA ARG A 208 -29.51 11.06 -11.69
C ARG A 208 -29.14 10.99 -10.22
N THR A 209 -29.17 9.78 -9.67
CA THR A 209 -28.70 9.48 -8.32
C THR A 209 -27.49 8.57 -8.40
N ASP A 210 -26.77 8.40 -7.30
CA ASP A 210 -26.00 7.19 -7.11
C ASP A 210 -26.98 6.04 -6.78
N ASN A 211 -26.62 4.78 -7.07
CA ASN A 211 -27.50 3.62 -6.82
C ASN A 211 -27.56 3.25 -5.32
N SER A 212 -27.52 4.24 -4.46
CA SER A 212 -27.56 4.14 -3.00
C SER A 212 -28.94 3.66 -2.54
N HIS A 213 -29.00 3.07 -1.33
CA HIS A 213 -30.15 2.27 -0.89
C HIS A 213 -31.51 3.01 -0.91
N GLU A 214 -31.47 4.32 -0.75
CA GLU A 214 -32.60 5.25 -0.73
C GLU A 214 -33.21 5.48 -2.12
N PHE A 215 -32.49 5.13 -3.18
CA PHE A 215 -32.90 5.30 -4.59
C PHE A 215 -33.15 3.96 -5.30
N GLN A 216 -33.34 2.87 -4.53
CA GLN A 216 -33.54 1.51 -5.06
C GLN A 216 -35.03 1.17 -5.26
N ALA A 217 -35.42 -0.10 -5.14
CA ALA A 217 -36.64 -0.68 -5.70
C ALA A 217 -37.98 0.04 -5.45
N LYS A 218 -38.14 0.78 -4.34
CA LYS A 218 -39.40 1.52 -4.06
C LYS A 218 -39.34 2.99 -4.45
N PHE A 219 -38.20 3.47 -4.93
CA PHE A 219 -38.04 4.84 -5.37
C PHE A 219 -38.76 5.04 -6.70
N ASN A 220 -39.77 5.92 -6.68
CA ASN A 220 -40.50 6.40 -7.85
C ASN A 220 -40.67 7.92 -7.71
N TRP A 221 -40.86 8.60 -8.83
CA TRP A 221 -41.04 10.04 -8.91
C TRP A 221 -41.83 10.42 -10.16
#